data_AF-A0A9D1JSK4-F1
#
_entry.id   AF-A0A9D1JSK4-F1
#
_cell.length_a   1.000
_cell.length_b   1.000
_cell.length_c   1.000
_cell.angle_alpha   90.00
_cell.angle_beta   90.00
_cell.angle_gamma   90.00
#
_symmetry.space_group_name_H-M   'P 1'
#
loop_
_entity.id
_entity.type
_entity.pdbx_description
1 polymer ?
#
loop_
_entity_poly.entity_id
_entity_poly.type
_entity_poly.pdbx_seq_one_letter_code
_entity_poly.pdbx_strand_id
1 'polypeptide(L)'
;MQAIMETLFDAVYLISVITIGILMLRGSKGNRQFWLFGVMAVVLGAGDAFHLVPRAVALCTTGLENYTFALGLGKWITSVTMTVFYVLLYYVWRQRYQIKGQGGLTAAVYVLVGLRVLLCMMPQNQWLSADAPLSWGIYRNIPFALLGLLIIVLFFRSAKEHKDRAFRWMWLTIVLSFGFYIPVVLWADTIPLIGMLMIPKTCAYVWTVLIGYFAMKRECN
;
A
#
# COMPACT_ATOMS: atom_id res chain seq x y z
N MET A 1 -16.85 6.89 -20.42
CA MET A 1 -16.36 5.49 -20.29
C MET A 1 -15.27 5.33 -19.24
N GLN A 2 -14.22 6.16 -19.23
CA GLN A 2 -13.12 6.06 -18.25
C GLN A 2 -13.59 6.14 -16.78
N ALA A 3 -14.42 7.11 -16.41
CA ALA A 3 -14.95 7.25 -15.04
C ALA A 3 -15.71 6.01 -14.53
N ILE A 4 -16.51 5.39 -15.40
CA ILE A 4 -17.28 4.17 -15.09
C ILE A 4 -16.31 2.99 -14.87
N MET A 5 -15.31 2.84 -15.74
CA MET A 5 -14.31 1.77 -15.64
C MET A 5 -13.43 1.91 -14.40
N GLU A 6 -12.97 3.13 -14.08
CA GLU A 6 -12.19 3.40 -12.87
C GLU A 6 -13.01 3.13 -11.61
N THR A 7 -14.26 3.61 -11.57
CA THR A 7 -15.15 3.39 -10.42
C THR A 7 -15.47 1.91 -10.20
N LEU A 8 -15.73 1.17 -11.28
CA LEU A 8 -15.98 -0.27 -11.21
C LEU A 8 -14.73 -1.03 -10.73
N PHE A 9 -13.56 -0.67 -11.26
CA PHE A 9 -12.29 -1.26 -10.84
C PHE A 9 -12.03 -1.02 -9.34
N ASP A 10 -12.20 0.22 -8.87
CA ASP A 10 -12.01 0.60 -7.48
C ASP A 10 -12.99 -0.14 -6.55
N ALA A 11 -14.26 -0.28 -6.96
CA ALA A 11 -15.26 -1.03 -6.20
C ALA A 11 -14.88 -2.52 -6.09
N VAL A 12 -14.53 -3.17 -7.21
CA VAL A 12 -14.09 -4.58 -7.22
C VAL A 12 -12.84 -4.77 -6.38
N TYR A 13 -11.87 -3.86 -6.48
CA TYR A 13 -10.65 -3.85 -5.69
C TYR A 13 -10.94 -3.80 -4.18
N LEU A 14 -11.69 -2.78 -3.73
CA LEU A 14 -11.97 -2.56 -2.32
C LEU A 14 -12.72 -3.74 -1.72
N ILE A 15 -13.77 -4.21 -2.39
CA ILE A 15 -14.54 -5.38 -1.94
C ILE A 15 -13.62 -6.60 -1.84
N SER A 16 -12.84 -6.89 -2.89
CA SER A 16 -12.00 -8.09 -2.93
C SER A 16 -10.94 -8.09 -1.83
N VAL A 17 -10.19 -7.01 -1.67
CA VAL A 17 -9.08 -6.94 -0.70
C VAL A 17 -9.60 -6.98 0.74
N ILE A 18 -10.70 -6.27 1.03
CA ILE A 18 -11.30 -6.29 2.37
C ILE A 18 -11.88 -7.68 2.66
N THR A 19 -12.61 -8.28 1.73
CA THR A 19 -13.16 -9.64 1.91
C THR A 19 -12.06 -10.66 2.13
N ILE A 20 -11.01 -10.66 1.30
CA ILE A 20 -9.87 -11.58 1.47
C ILE A 20 -9.18 -11.34 2.81
N GLY A 21 -8.97 -10.08 3.21
CA GLY A 21 -8.40 -9.74 4.51
C GLY A 21 -9.21 -10.31 5.68
N ILE A 22 -10.54 -10.16 5.67
CA ILE A 22 -11.43 -10.72 6.69
C ILE A 22 -11.39 -12.25 6.70
N LEU A 23 -11.38 -12.88 5.51
CA LEU A 23 -11.25 -14.34 5.40
C LEU A 23 -9.92 -14.83 5.97
N MET A 24 -8.83 -14.08 5.77
CA MET A 24 -7.53 -14.40 6.37
C MET A 24 -7.53 -14.28 7.88
N LEU A 25 -8.16 -13.24 8.43
CA LEU A 25 -8.27 -13.05 9.88
C LEU A 25 -9.04 -14.18 10.57
N ARG A 26 -10.10 -14.68 9.93
CA ARG A 26 -10.89 -15.81 10.45
C ARG A 26 -10.22 -17.16 10.21
N GLY A 27 -9.53 -17.30 9.08
CA GLY A 27 -8.89 -18.54 8.64
C GLY A 27 -7.48 -18.76 9.18
N SER A 28 -6.89 -17.84 9.94
CA SER A 28 -5.48 -17.92 10.34
C SER A 28 -5.18 -19.01 11.38
N LYS A 29 -6.20 -19.63 12.01
CA LYS A 29 -6.07 -20.74 12.98
C LYS A 29 -4.93 -20.56 14.02
N GLY A 30 -4.80 -19.36 14.57
CA GLY A 30 -3.74 -19.03 15.54
C GLY A 30 -2.36 -18.69 14.95
N ASN A 31 -2.15 -18.87 13.64
CA ASN A 31 -0.91 -18.46 12.97
C ASN A 31 -0.83 -16.92 12.86
N ARG A 32 0.07 -16.33 13.66
CA ARG A 32 0.24 -14.88 13.74
C ARG A 32 0.71 -14.23 12.43
N GLN A 33 1.46 -14.94 11.58
CA GLN A 33 1.89 -14.43 10.28
C GLN A 33 0.67 -14.12 9.40
N PHE A 34 -0.23 -15.08 9.24
CA PHE A 34 -1.42 -14.91 8.39
C PHE A 34 -2.44 -13.97 9.01
N TRP A 35 -2.52 -13.92 10.34
CA TRP A 35 -3.32 -12.89 11.02
C TRP A 35 -2.82 -11.47 10.71
N LEU A 36 -1.51 -11.22 10.85
CA LEU A 36 -0.91 -9.92 10.50
C LEU A 36 -1.11 -9.57 9.03
N PHE A 37 -1.03 -10.56 8.15
CA PHE A 37 -1.28 -10.38 6.72
C PHE A 37 -2.75 -10.05 6.41
N GLY A 38 -3.70 -10.65 7.14
CA GLY A 38 -5.11 -10.30 7.07
C GLY A 38 -5.38 -8.87 7.54
N VAL A 39 -4.77 -8.44 8.66
CA VAL A 39 -4.84 -7.04 9.13
C VAL A 39 -4.27 -6.11 8.07
N MET A 40 -3.13 -6.46 7.48
CA MET A 40 -2.50 -5.67 6.42
C MET A 40 -3.42 -5.46 5.22
N ALA A 41 -4.12 -6.50 4.76
CA ALA A 41 -5.07 -6.40 3.67
C ALA A 41 -6.27 -5.50 4.02
N VAL A 42 -6.83 -5.63 5.23
CA VAL A 42 -7.94 -4.77 5.69
C VAL A 42 -7.49 -3.31 5.82
N VAL A 43 -6.30 -3.04 6.37
CA VAL A 43 -5.74 -1.69 6.51
C VAL A 43 -5.52 -1.04 5.15
N LEU A 44 -5.04 -1.80 4.16
CA LEU A 44 -4.88 -1.35 2.78
C LEU A 44 -6.24 -0.93 2.19
N GLY A 45 -7.22 -1.84 2.18
CA GLY A 45 -8.54 -1.56 1.59
C GLY A 45 -9.29 -0.44 2.30
N ALA A 46 -9.30 -0.45 3.64
CA ALA A 46 -9.94 0.60 4.42
C ALA A 46 -9.28 1.97 4.23
N GLY A 47 -7.93 2.02 4.19
CA GLY A 47 -7.19 3.24 3.98
C GLY A 47 -7.37 3.85 2.59
N ASP A 48 -7.42 3.01 1.55
CA ASP A 48 -7.67 3.46 0.19
C ASP A 48 -9.12 3.92 -0.01
N ALA A 49 -10.10 3.33 0.72
CA ALA A 49 -11.50 3.74 0.63
C ALA A 49 -11.73 5.23 0.94
N PHE A 50 -10.96 5.80 1.89
CA PHE A 50 -11.03 7.23 2.22
C PHE A 50 -10.66 8.16 1.07
N HIS A 51 -9.91 7.67 0.08
CA HIS A 51 -9.57 8.42 -1.12
C HIS A 51 -10.42 8.00 -2.33
N LEU A 52 -10.59 6.69 -2.54
CA LEU A 52 -11.25 6.13 -3.73
C LEU A 52 -12.77 6.36 -3.71
N VAL A 53 -13.43 6.30 -2.55
CA VAL A 53 -14.89 6.53 -2.48
C VAL A 53 -15.24 7.98 -2.83
N PRO A 54 -14.61 9.02 -2.22
CA PRO A 54 -14.83 10.39 -2.66
C PRO A 54 -14.48 10.61 -4.12
N ARG A 55 -13.40 9.97 -4.62
CA ARG A 55 -13.00 10.08 -6.03
C ARG A 55 -14.04 9.49 -6.98
N ALA A 56 -14.57 8.32 -6.69
CA ALA A 56 -15.63 7.69 -7.48
C ALA A 56 -16.89 8.57 -7.51
N VAL A 57 -17.30 9.11 -6.35
CA VAL A 57 -18.45 10.02 -6.28
C VAL A 57 -18.18 11.29 -7.09
N ALA A 58 -17.00 11.89 -6.96
CA ALA A 58 -16.62 13.10 -7.68
C ALA A 58 -16.63 12.89 -9.20
N LEU A 59 -16.10 11.76 -9.69
CA LEU A 59 -16.08 11.39 -11.11
C LEU A 59 -17.48 11.13 -11.69
N CYS A 60 -18.44 10.73 -10.85
CA CYS A 60 -19.82 10.43 -11.25
C CYS A 60 -20.81 11.57 -10.98
N THR A 61 -20.40 12.67 -10.36
CA THR A 61 -21.30 13.77 -9.97
C THR A 61 -20.79 15.14 -10.45
N THR A 62 -20.25 15.97 -9.56
CA THR A 62 -19.97 17.39 -9.76
C THR A 62 -18.50 17.70 -10.11
N GLY A 63 -17.67 16.67 -10.34
CA GLY A 63 -16.26 16.81 -10.69
C GLY A 63 -15.31 16.85 -9.49
N LEU A 64 -14.02 16.62 -9.74
CA LEU A 64 -12.97 16.49 -8.71
C LEU A 64 -12.73 17.79 -7.90
N GLU A 65 -12.97 18.95 -8.50
CA GLU A 65 -12.72 20.27 -7.89
C GLU A 65 -13.62 20.53 -6.67
N ASN A 66 -14.85 20.01 -6.67
CA ASN A 66 -15.81 20.15 -5.58
C ASN A 66 -15.51 19.21 -4.39
N TYR A 67 -14.58 18.27 -4.56
CA TYR A 67 -14.20 17.28 -3.54
C TYR A 67 -12.75 17.43 -3.09
N THR A 68 -12.09 18.57 -3.38
CA THR A 68 -10.69 18.86 -3.02
C THR A 68 -10.35 18.53 -1.56
N PHE A 69 -11.21 18.96 -0.62
CA PHE A 69 -11.03 18.64 0.80
C PHE A 69 -11.08 17.13 1.08
N ALA A 70 -12.11 16.43 0.58
CA ALA A 70 -12.29 15.00 0.82
C ALA A 70 -11.19 14.16 0.16
N LEU A 71 -10.79 14.53 -1.07
CA LEU A 71 -9.70 13.89 -1.79
C LEU A 71 -8.35 14.12 -1.11
N GLY A 72 -8.12 15.34 -0.61
CA GLY A 72 -6.93 15.73 0.15
C GLY A 72 -6.78 14.96 1.46
N LEU A 73 -7.85 14.94 2.25
CA LEU A 73 -7.93 14.15 3.49
C LEU A 73 -7.74 12.66 3.19
N GLY A 74 -8.38 12.15 2.13
CA GLY A 74 -8.21 10.78 1.66
C GLY A 74 -6.75 10.46 1.34
N LYS A 75 -6.07 11.29 0.55
CA LYS A 75 -4.64 11.11 0.22
C LYS A 75 -3.75 11.09 1.48
N TRP A 76 -4.07 11.93 2.47
CA TRP A 76 -3.35 11.94 3.75
C TRP A 76 -3.55 10.64 4.53
N ILE A 77 -4.81 10.19 4.71
CA ILE A 77 -5.14 8.92 5.38
C ILE A 77 -4.46 7.76 4.66
N THR A 78 -4.61 7.67 3.33
CA THR A 78 -3.97 6.65 2.51
C THR A 78 -2.45 6.67 2.66
N SER A 79 -1.82 7.84 2.78
CA SER A 79 -0.36 7.93 3.03
C SER A 79 0.04 7.28 4.36
N VAL A 80 -0.73 7.53 5.42
CA VAL A 80 -0.50 6.94 6.74
C VAL A 80 -0.76 5.44 6.72
N THR A 81 -1.90 4.98 6.19
CA THR A 81 -2.24 3.54 6.14
C THR A 81 -1.26 2.76 5.27
N MET A 82 -0.77 3.34 4.17
CA MET A 82 0.28 2.74 3.37
C MET A 82 1.60 2.61 4.13
N THR A 83 1.89 3.52 5.05
CA THR A 83 3.06 3.38 5.93
C THR A 83 2.85 2.20 6.89
N VAL A 84 1.68 2.10 7.50
CA VAL A 84 1.31 0.96 8.36
C VAL A 84 1.34 -0.36 7.59
N PHE A 85 0.90 -0.38 6.33
CA PHE A 85 0.97 -1.55 5.45
C PHE A 85 2.40 -2.10 5.33
N TYR A 86 3.40 -1.26 5.06
CA TYR A 86 4.79 -1.72 4.95
C TYR A 86 5.39 -2.14 6.29
N VAL A 87 4.96 -1.54 7.39
CA VAL A 87 5.33 -2.00 8.75
C VAL A 87 4.74 -3.40 9.01
N LEU A 88 3.47 -3.62 8.68
CA LEU A 88 2.86 -4.95 8.82
C LEU A 88 3.56 -5.97 7.91
N LEU A 89 3.88 -5.59 6.68
CA LEU A 89 4.61 -6.43 5.74
C LEU A 89 6.03 -6.79 6.24
N TYR A 90 6.71 -5.85 6.92
CA TYR A 90 7.96 -6.11 7.64
C TYR A 90 7.78 -7.17 8.74
N TYR A 91 6.73 -7.05 9.55
CA TYR A 91 6.46 -8.03 10.60
C TYR A 91 6.05 -9.40 10.05
N VAL A 92 5.31 -9.44 8.94
CA VAL A 92 5.05 -10.67 8.19
C VAL A 92 6.36 -11.32 7.77
N TRP A 93 7.28 -10.57 7.17
CA TRP A 93 8.59 -11.08 6.76
C TRP A 93 9.34 -11.68 7.96
N ARG A 94 9.39 -10.96 9.09
CA ARG A 94 10.05 -11.44 10.32
C ARG A 94 9.47 -12.76 10.83
N GLN A 95 8.14 -12.87 10.82
CA GLN A 95 7.45 -14.10 11.26
C GLN A 95 7.66 -15.25 10.27
N ARG A 96 7.57 -14.99 8.96
CA ARG A 96 7.73 -16.00 7.91
C ARG A 96 9.09 -16.67 7.93
N TYR A 97 10.15 -15.88 8.09
CA TYR A 97 11.53 -16.37 8.08
C TYR A 97 12.13 -16.52 9.49
N GLN A 98 11.28 -16.50 10.54
CA GLN A 98 11.69 -16.69 11.94
C GLN A 98 12.87 -15.80 12.39
N ILE A 99 12.93 -14.57 11.89
CA ILE A 99 14.03 -13.64 12.12
C ILE A 99 13.94 -13.07 13.54
N LYS A 100 14.75 -13.62 14.44
CA LYS A 100 14.96 -13.15 15.81
C LYS A 100 16.22 -12.28 15.88
N GLY A 101 16.18 -11.19 16.65
CA GLY A 101 17.40 -10.44 17.01
C GLY A 101 17.90 -9.36 16.04
N GLN A 102 17.08 -8.82 15.13
CA GLN A 102 17.51 -7.72 14.24
C GLN A 102 17.10 -6.33 14.76
N GLY A 103 17.72 -5.89 15.86
CA GLY A 103 17.47 -4.58 16.47
C GLY A 103 17.77 -3.42 15.52
N GLY A 104 18.92 -3.44 14.84
CA GLY A 104 19.31 -2.38 13.90
C GLY A 104 18.36 -2.23 12.71
N LEU A 105 17.91 -3.34 12.11
CA LEU A 105 16.96 -3.29 11.00
C LEU A 105 15.58 -2.79 11.47
N THR A 106 15.13 -3.25 12.64
CA THR A 106 13.85 -2.79 13.22
C THR A 106 13.92 -1.28 13.51
N ALA A 107 15.04 -0.81 14.05
CA ALA A 107 15.29 0.61 14.27
C ALA A 107 15.26 1.41 12.96
N ALA A 108 15.93 0.91 11.90
CA ALA A 108 15.91 1.55 10.58
C ALA A 108 14.48 1.68 10.02
N VAL A 109 13.66 0.63 10.12
CA VAL A 109 12.24 0.66 9.73
C VAL A 109 11.49 1.73 10.52
N TYR A 110 11.63 1.77 11.84
CA TYR A 110 10.95 2.75 12.67
C TYR A 110 11.42 4.19 12.44
N VAL A 111 12.70 4.41 12.16
CA VAL A 111 13.22 5.73 11.80
C VAL A 111 12.62 6.20 10.48
N LEU A 112 12.58 5.34 9.45
CA LEU A 112 11.96 5.69 8.15
C LEU A 112 10.45 5.97 8.28
N VAL A 113 9.75 5.17 9.08
CA VAL A 113 8.33 5.37 9.39
C VAL A 113 8.10 6.67 10.15
N GLY A 114 8.89 6.92 11.19
CA GLY A 114 8.81 8.14 12.00
C GLY A 114 9.08 9.39 11.15
N LEU A 115 10.13 9.36 10.33
CA LEU A 115 10.45 10.42 9.39
C LEU A 115 9.31 10.65 8.40
N ARG A 116 8.71 9.58 7.86
CA ARG A 116 7.56 9.71 6.96
C ARG A 116 6.36 10.33 7.65
N VAL A 117 5.99 9.87 8.84
CA VAL A 117 4.85 10.39 9.58
C VAL A 117 5.06 11.87 9.89
N LEU A 118 6.25 12.25 10.38
CA LEU A 118 6.60 13.66 10.61
C LEU A 118 6.45 14.50 9.34
N LEU A 119 7.02 14.04 8.23
CA LEU A 119 6.89 14.73 6.95
C LEU A 119 5.44 14.81 6.46
N CYS A 120 4.60 13.81 6.73
CA CYS A 120 3.17 13.85 6.38
C CYS A 120 2.36 14.80 7.27
N MET A 121 2.79 15.06 8.52
CA MET A 121 2.11 15.99 9.44
C MET A 121 2.47 17.45 9.21
N MET A 122 3.55 17.74 8.50
CA MET A 122 4.00 19.11 8.26
C MET A 122 2.93 19.91 7.49
N PRO A 123 2.54 21.12 7.96
CA PRO A 123 1.45 21.90 7.34
C PRO A 123 1.75 22.32 5.90
N GLN A 124 3.03 22.35 5.51
CA GLN A 124 3.50 22.68 4.17
C GLN A 124 3.07 21.65 3.10
N ASN A 125 2.60 20.47 3.49
CA ASN A 125 2.01 19.53 2.54
C ASN A 125 0.74 20.07 1.87
N GLN A 126 0.05 21.02 2.52
CA GLN A 126 -1.20 21.60 2.05
C GLN A 126 -2.17 20.55 1.50
N TRP A 127 -2.36 19.44 2.25
CA TRP A 127 -3.11 18.27 1.80
C TRP A 127 -4.51 18.60 1.27
N LEU A 128 -5.13 19.67 1.79
CA LEU A 128 -6.49 20.11 1.48
C LEU A 128 -6.54 21.20 0.40
N SER A 129 -5.39 21.61 -0.15
CA SER A 129 -5.28 22.57 -1.25
C SER A 129 -5.29 21.84 -2.59
N ALA A 130 -5.83 22.49 -3.63
CA ALA A 130 -5.72 22.01 -5.01
C ALA A 130 -4.26 22.11 -5.51
N ASP A 131 -3.52 23.13 -5.07
CA ASP A 131 -2.14 23.42 -5.49
C ASP A 131 -1.11 22.92 -4.47
N ALA A 132 -1.20 21.64 -4.09
CA ALA A 132 -0.25 21.06 -3.15
C ALA A 132 1.17 21.01 -3.76
N PRO A 133 2.21 21.47 -3.05
CA PRO A 133 3.56 21.56 -3.61
C PRO A 133 4.18 20.18 -3.88
N LEU A 134 4.64 19.97 -5.12
CA LEU A 134 5.27 18.72 -5.56
C LEU A 134 6.49 18.33 -4.71
N SER A 135 7.29 19.32 -4.27
CA SER A 135 8.48 19.10 -3.45
C SER A 135 8.18 18.38 -2.14
N TRP A 136 7.11 18.76 -1.45
CA TRP A 136 6.65 18.09 -0.24
C TRP A 136 6.09 16.69 -0.53
N GLY A 137 5.45 16.53 -1.69
CA GLY A 137 5.09 15.23 -2.24
C GLY A 137 6.29 14.30 -2.41
N ILE A 138 7.43 14.82 -2.87
CA ILE A 138 8.68 14.07 -3.01
C ILE A 138 9.29 13.78 -1.63
N TYR A 139 9.41 14.78 -0.75
CA TYR A 139 10.05 14.63 0.56
C TYR A 139 9.41 13.53 1.40
N ARG A 140 8.07 13.51 1.53
CA ARG A 140 7.37 12.47 2.30
C ARG A 140 7.46 11.06 1.68
N ASN A 141 7.77 10.98 0.38
CA ASN A 141 7.89 9.72 -0.34
C ASN A 141 9.32 9.18 -0.40
N ILE A 142 10.35 9.99 -0.15
CA ILE A 142 11.74 9.49 -0.05
C ILE A 142 11.87 8.43 1.06
N PRO A 143 11.46 8.68 2.32
CA PRO A 143 11.53 7.66 3.38
C PRO A 143 10.67 6.43 3.05
N PHE A 144 9.56 6.64 2.34
CA PHE A 144 8.69 5.55 1.91
C PHE A 144 9.33 4.65 0.86
N ALA A 145 9.98 5.24 -0.14
CA ALA A 145 10.68 4.51 -1.18
C ALA A 145 11.86 3.72 -0.59
N LEU A 146 12.58 4.32 0.36
CA LEU A 146 13.65 3.64 1.09
C LEU A 146 13.13 2.46 1.92
N LEU A 147 12.00 2.65 2.62
CA LEU A 147 11.32 1.56 3.33
C LEU A 147 10.91 0.45 2.35
N GLY A 148 10.32 0.81 1.21
CA GLY A 148 9.96 -0.11 0.14
C GLY A 148 11.13 -0.92 -0.38
N LEU A 149 12.23 -0.25 -0.70
CA LEU A 149 13.48 -0.86 -1.16
C LEU A 149 14.04 -1.84 -0.12
N LEU A 150 14.04 -1.45 1.14
CA LEU A 150 14.45 -2.32 2.24
C LEU A 150 13.60 -3.60 2.25
N ILE A 151 12.26 -3.48 2.22
CA ILE A 151 11.37 -4.66 2.22
C ILE A 151 11.56 -5.53 0.96
N ILE A 152 11.79 -4.93 -0.22
CA ILE A 152 12.13 -5.66 -1.46
C ILE A 152 13.37 -6.53 -1.25
N VAL A 153 14.45 -5.96 -0.74
CA VAL A 153 15.72 -6.67 -0.52
C VAL A 153 15.54 -7.81 0.48
N LEU A 154 14.79 -7.57 1.56
CA LEU A 154 14.51 -8.59 2.57
C LEU A 154 13.74 -9.78 2.00
N PHE A 155 12.63 -9.55 1.29
CA PHE A 155 11.88 -10.64 0.68
C PHE A 155 12.64 -11.35 -0.43
N PHE A 156 13.40 -10.62 -1.26
CA PHE A 156 14.19 -11.22 -2.33
C PHE A 156 15.25 -12.18 -1.77
N ARG A 157 16.04 -11.72 -0.79
CA ARG A 157 17.10 -12.54 -0.18
C ARG A 157 16.50 -13.72 0.58
N SER A 158 15.55 -13.48 1.49
CA SER A 158 15.00 -14.54 2.33
C SER A 158 14.21 -15.58 1.53
N ALA A 159 13.43 -15.17 0.53
CA ALA A 159 12.71 -16.14 -0.30
C ALA A 159 13.67 -17.01 -1.12
N LYS A 160 14.79 -16.46 -1.59
CA LYS A 160 15.82 -17.20 -2.33
C LYS A 160 16.60 -18.17 -1.40
N GLU A 161 17.02 -17.69 -0.24
CA GLU A 161 17.76 -18.48 0.76
C GLU A 161 16.95 -19.67 1.28
N HIS A 162 15.66 -19.43 1.60
CA HIS A 162 14.77 -20.45 2.15
C HIS A 162 14.06 -21.28 1.07
N LYS A 163 14.33 -21.00 -0.22
CA LYS A 163 13.63 -21.61 -1.37
C LYS A 163 12.10 -21.56 -1.23
N ASP A 164 11.58 -20.45 -0.69
CA ASP A 164 10.16 -20.29 -0.36
C ASP A 164 9.32 -20.12 -1.62
N ARG A 165 8.63 -21.20 -2.02
CA ARG A 165 7.80 -21.21 -3.23
C ARG A 165 6.55 -20.35 -3.11
N ALA A 166 6.02 -20.13 -1.90
CA ALA A 166 4.80 -19.37 -1.69
C ALA A 166 5.07 -17.86 -1.84
N PHE A 167 6.15 -17.37 -1.21
CA PHE A 167 6.49 -15.94 -1.20
C PHE A 167 7.55 -15.53 -2.25
N ARG A 168 7.99 -16.44 -3.15
CA ARG A 168 9.01 -16.17 -4.18
C ARG A 168 8.80 -14.90 -5.00
N TRP A 169 7.56 -14.49 -5.20
CA TRP A 169 7.18 -13.33 -6.03
C TRP A 169 6.84 -12.09 -5.21
N MET A 170 6.89 -12.16 -3.87
CA MET A 170 6.52 -11.05 -2.99
C MET A 170 7.36 -9.79 -3.25
N TRP A 171 8.66 -9.94 -3.46
CA TRP A 171 9.53 -8.80 -3.79
C TRP A 171 9.14 -8.14 -5.13
N LEU A 172 8.68 -8.93 -6.10
CA LEU A 172 8.31 -8.46 -7.43
C LEU A 172 7.02 -7.63 -7.39
N THR A 173 6.04 -8.02 -6.57
CA THR A 173 4.82 -7.23 -6.40
C THR A 173 5.13 -5.83 -5.85
N ILE A 174 6.07 -5.75 -4.91
CA ILE A 174 6.51 -4.47 -4.32
C ILE A 174 7.28 -3.64 -5.36
N VAL A 175 8.18 -4.24 -6.13
CA VAL A 175 8.90 -3.57 -7.23
C VAL A 175 7.94 -2.99 -8.25
N LEU A 176 6.98 -3.79 -8.73
CA LEU A 176 5.97 -3.33 -9.68
C LEU A 176 5.15 -2.17 -9.11
N SER A 177 4.71 -2.30 -7.86
CA SER A 177 3.94 -1.27 -7.19
C SER A 177 4.68 0.07 -7.12
N PHE A 178 5.95 0.08 -6.69
CA PHE A 178 6.76 1.30 -6.68
C PHE A 178 7.12 1.79 -8.08
N GLY A 179 7.38 0.88 -9.02
CA GLY A 179 7.68 1.21 -10.41
C GLY A 179 6.55 1.99 -11.09
N PHE A 180 5.29 1.65 -10.78
CA PHE A 180 4.14 2.41 -11.25
C PHE A 180 3.84 3.64 -10.39
N TYR A 181 4.19 3.63 -9.10
CA TYR A 181 3.93 4.74 -8.19
C TYR A 181 4.82 5.96 -8.43
N ILE A 182 6.12 5.75 -8.66
CA ILE A 182 7.08 6.86 -8.82
C ILE A 182 6.69 7.80 -9.96
N PRO A 183 6.33 7.30 -11.17
CA PRO A 183 5.87 8.17 -12.24
C PRO A 183 4.59 8.94 -11.90
N VAL A 184 3.64 8.30 -11.20
CA VAL A 184 2.40 8.95 -10.76
C VAL A 184 2.70 10.13 -9.84
N VAL A 185 3.61 9.96 -8.87
CA VAL A 185 3.95 11.05 -7.93
C VAL A 185 4.60 12.23 -8.64
N LEU A 186 5.42 11.98 -9.66
CA LEU A 186 6.23 13.02 -10.28
C LEU A 186 5.49 13.77 -11.40
N TRP A 187 4.60 13.09 -12.13
CA TRP A 187 4.06 13.63 -13.38
C TRP A 187 2.53 13.57 -13.53
N ALA A 188 1.78 12.96 -12.60
CA ALA A 188 0.32 12.87 -12.77
C ALA A 188 -0.39 14.23 -12.84
N ASP A 189 0.13 15.25 -12.15
CA ASP A 189 -0.43 16.61 -12.19
C ASP A 189 -0.14 17.32 -13.53
N THR A 190 0.93 16.93 -14.23
CA THR A 190 1.29 17.48 -15.55
C THR A 190 0.71 16.69 -16.72
N ILE A 191 0.58 15.37 -16.57
CA ILE A 191 0.15 14.44 -17.62
C ILE A 191 -0.90 13.52 -16.99
N PRO A 192 -2.20 13.85 -17.10
CA PRO A 192 -3.29 13.09 -16.46
C PRO A 192 -3.30 11.59 -16.82
N LEU A 193 -2.84 11.23 -18.03
CA LEU A 193 -2.70 9.84 -18.49
C LEU A 193 -1.75 9.01 -17.61
N ILE A 194 -0.72 9.62 -17.02
CA ILE A 194 0.19 8.92 -16.10
C ILE A 194 -0.54 8.48 -14.83
N GLY A 195 -1.59 9.20 -14.42
CA GLY A 195 -2.47 8.80 -13.32
C GLY A 195 -3.11 7.41 -13.50
N MET A 196 -3.25 6.92 -14.74
CA MET A 196 -3.78 5.58 -15.02
C MET A 196 -2.85 4.46 -14.53
N LEU A 197 -1.56 4.73 -14.29
CA LEU A 197 -0.63 3.77 -13.70
C LEU A 197 -1.02 3.36 -12.26
N MET A 198 -1.98 4.05 -11.64
CA MET A 198 -2.60 3.62 -10.40
C MET A 198 -3.31 2.25 -10.53
N ILE A 199 -3.87 1.92 -11.70
CA ILE A 199 -4.53 0.62 -11.94
C ILE A 199 -3.53 -0.55 -11.83
N PRO A 200 -2.44 -0.61 -12.63
CA PRO A 200 -1.48 -1.71 -12.51
C PRO A 200 -0.75 -1.72 -11.15
N LYS A 201 -0.56 -0.55 -10.51
CA LYS A 201 -0.09 -0.48 -9.12
C LYS A 201 -1.05 -1.21 -8.16
N THR A 202 -2.35 -0.94 -8.25
CA THR A 202 -3.38 -1.59 -7.41
C THR A 202 -3.42 -3.10 -7.66
N CYS A 203 -3.30 -3.54 -8.91
CA CYS A 203 -3.18 -4.97 -9.24
C CYS A 203 -1.99 -5.64 -8.54
N ALA A 204 -0.86 -4.95 -8.41
CA ALA A 204 0.30 -5.48 -7.68
C ALA A 204 0.01 -5.65 -6.17
N TYR A 205 -0.78 -4.76 -5.56
CA TYR A 205 -1.24 -4.93 -4.18
C TYR A 205 -2.26 -6.07 -4.04
N VAL A 206 -3.21 -6.20 -4.96
CA VAL A 206 -4.12 -7.36 -4.97
C VAL A 206 -3.32 -8.66 -5.08
N TRP A 207 -2.31 -8.70 -5.94
CA TRP A 207 -1.43 -9.87 -6.07
C TRP A 207 -0.68 -10.16 -4.76
N THR A 208 -0.19 -9.13 -4.08
CA THR A 208 0.41 -9.24 -2.74
C THR A 208 -0.57 -9.91 -1.77
N VAL A 209 -1.81 -9.42 -1.69
CA VAL A 209 -2.86 -9.96 -0.82
C VAL A 209 -3.17 -11.43 -1.15
N LEU A 210 -3.27 -11.76 -2.45
CA LEU A 210 -3.54 -13.10 -2.93
C LEU A 210 -2.42 -14.09 -2.61
N ILE A 211 -1.14 -13.68 -2.68
CA ILE A 211 -0.02 -14.54 -2.28
C ILE A 211 -0.18 -15.00 -0.84
N GLY A 212 -0.47 -14.09 0.08
CA GLY A 212 -0.66 -14.43 1.50
C GLY A 212 -1.91 -15.28 1.73
N TYR A 213 -3.01 -14.99 1.04
CA TYR A 213 -4.24 -15.78 1.16
C TYR A 213 -4.07 -17.22 0.66
N PHE A 214 -3.45 -17.41 -0.51
CA PHE A 214 -3.20 -18.75 -1.04
C PHE A 214 -2.17 -19.52 -0.22
N ALA A 215 -1.17 -18.85 0.33
CA ALA A 215 -0.25 -19.46 1.29
C ALA A 215 -0.99 -19.93 2.55
N MET A 216 -1.85 -19.08 3.13
CA MET A 216 -2.66 -19.45 4.29
C MET A 216 -3.56 -20.64 3.98
N LYS A 217 -4.26 -20.65 2.84
CA LYS A 217 -5.12 -21.77 2.46
C LYS A 217 -4.38 -23.09 2.26
N ARG A 218 -3.07 -23.06 2.00
CA ARG A 218 -2.24 -24.27 1.85
C ARG A 218 -1.60 -24.71 3.17
N GLU A 219 -1.27 -23.75 4.03
CA GLU A 219 -0.51 -24.00 5.27
C GLU A 219 -1.43 -24.13 6.50
N CYS A 220 -2.66 -23.63 6.43
CA CYS A 220 -3.62 -23.65 7.55
C CYS A 220 -4.89 -24.45 7.28
N ASN A 221 -5.19 -24.87 6.05
CA ASN A 221 -6.28 -25.83 5.81
C ASN A 221 -5.76 -27.25 5.91
#